data_AF-A0A660T2P6-F1
#
_entry.id   AF-A0A660T2P6-F1
#
_cell.length_a   1.000
_cell.length_b   1.000
_cell.length_c   1.000
_cell.angle_alpha   90.00
_cell.angle_beta   90.00
_cell.angle_gamma   90.00
#
_symmetry.space_group_name_H-M   'P 1'
#
loop_
_entity.id
_entity.type
_entity.pdbx_description
1 polymer ?
#
loop_
_entity_poly.entity_id
_entity_poly.type
_entity_poly.pdbx_seq_one_letter_code
_entity_poly.pdbx_strand_id
1 'polypeptide(L)' 'MVEAVIVVGGRNSANTRRLYLSSVKAGLPSWHVEDVTDLPDEIFKYKTVGITAGASTPDWMIDRVEAELMKEAQLLG' A
#
# COMPACT_ATOMS: atom_id res chain seq x y z
N MET A 1 -5.70 0.48 -14.81
CA MET A 1 -4.45 -0.23 -14.44
C MET A 1 -3.73 0.64 -13.40
N VAL A 2 -2.99 0.03 -12.47
CA VAL A 2 -2.28 0.75 -11.40
C VAL A 2 -0.80 0.92 -11.77
N GLU A 3 -0.15 1.94 -11.20
CA GLU A 3 1.28 2.26 -11.44
C GLU A 3 2.17 1.81 -10.27
N ALA A 4 1.59 1.69 -9.07
CA ALA A 4 2.25 1.30 -7.84
C ALA A 4 1.28 0.50 -6.93
N VAL A 5 1.81 -0.29 -6.00
CA VAL A 5 1.01 -1.10 -5.06
C VAL A 5 1.46 -0.94 -3.61
N ILE A 6 0.50 -0.65 -2.73
CA ILE A 6 0.68 -0.74 -1.29
C ILE A 6 0.01 -2.03 -0.79
N VAL A 7 0.77 -2.84 -0.05
CA VAL A 7 0.28 -4.08 0.56
C VAL A 7 0.26 -3.91 2.07
N VAL A 8 -0.94 -3.83 2.65
CA VAL A 8 -1.16 -3.54 4.07
C VAL A 8 -1.25 -4.82 4.90
N GLY A 9 -0.52 -4.86 6.01
CA GLY A 9 -0.68 -5.90 7.03
C GLY A 9 0.60 -6.20 7.79
N GLY A 10 0.50 -7.07 8.80
CA GLY A 10 1.63 -7.38 9.69
C GLY A 10 2.88 -7.90 8.96
N ARG A 11 4.08 -7.51 9.39
CA ARG A 11 5.38 -7.97 8.84
C ARG A 11 5.58 -9.48 8.95
N ASN A 12 4.98 -10.08 9.97
CA ASN A 12 5.02 -11.53 10.21
C ASN A 12 3.95 -12.31 9.44
N SER A 13 3.06 -11.64 8.70
CA SER A 13 2.02 -12.29 7.91
C SER A 13 2.61 -12.90 6.64
N ALA A 14 2.63 -14.25 6.59
CA ALA A 14 3.05 -14.98 5.40
C ALA A 14 2.18 -14.64 4.18
N ASN A 15 0.88 -14.39 4.38
CA ASN A 15 -0.01 -14.02 3.29
C ASN A 15 0.30 -12.61 2.76
N THR A 16 0.45 -11.62 3.64
CA THR A 16 0.79 -10.24 3.25
C THR A 16 2.13 -10.22 2.51
N ARG A 17 3.12 -10.97 2.98
CA ARG A 17 4.41 -11.14 2.29
C ARG A 17 4.25 -11.75 0.89
N ARG A 18 3.38 -12.75 0.71
CA ARG A 18 3.12 -13.35 -0.62
C ARG A 18 2.48 -12.37 -1.58
N LEU A 19 1.53 -11.55 -1.12
CA LEU A 19 0.91 -10.50 -1.95
C LEU A 19 1.95 -9.47 -2.40
N TYR A 20 2.76 -8.98 -1.46
CA TYR A 20 3.87 -8.07 -1.74
C TYR A 20 4.85 -8.65 -2.76
N LEU A 21 5.32 -9.87 -2.57
CA LEU A 21 6.23 -10.50 -3.53
C LEU A 21 5.59 -10.72 -4.90
N SER A 22 4.27 -10.91 -4.96
CA SER A 22 3.54 -11.07 -6.22
C SER A 22 3.47 -9.77 -7.00
N SER A 23 3.23 -8.62 -6.34
CA SER A 23 3.23 -7.32 -7.01
C SER A 23 4.62 -6.90 -7.47
N VAL A 24 5.66 -7.18 -6.67
CA VAL A 24 7.07 -7.01 -7.08
C VAL A 24 7.39 -7.87 -8.31
N LYS A 25 6.97 -9.16 -8.31
CA LYS A 25 7.20 -10.06 -9.45
C LYS A 25 6.46 -9.61 -10.72
N ALA A 26 5.35 -8.89 -10.57
CA ALA A 26 4.63 -8.28 -11.68
C ALA A 26 5.34 -7.01 -12.24
N GLY A 27 6.46 -6.60 -11.66
CA GLY A 27 7.25 -5.45 -12.11
C GLY A 27 6.73 -4.10 -11.61
N LEU A 28 5.83 -4.10 -10.61
CA LEU A 28 5.27 -2.88 -10.05
C LEU A 28 6.10 -2.40 -8.84
N PRO A 29 6.42 -1.09 -8.75
CA PRO A 29 6.83 -0.48 -7.50
C PRO A 29 5.83 -0.85 -6.40
N SER A 30 6.35 -1.47 -5.33
CA SER A 30 5.52 -2.10 -4.31
C SER A 30 6.14 -1.92 -2.94
N TRP A 31 5.30 -1.75 -1.91
CA TRP A 31 5.73 -1.66 -0.53
C TRP A 31 4.78 -2.44 0.40
N HIS A 32 5.37 -3.07 1.42
CA HIS A 32 4.65 -3.73 2.50
C HIS A 32 4.65 -2.79 3.71
N VAL A 33 3.47 -2.32 4.09
CA VAL A 33 3.26 -1.35 5.18
C VAL A 33 2.40 -1.96 6.30
N GLU A 34 2.75 -1.71 7.56
CA GLU A 34 1.89 -2.02 8.72
C GLU A 34 0.99 -0.84 9.08
N ASP A 35 1.45 0.39 8.88
CA ASP A 35 0.68 1.60 9.16
C ASP A 35 1.06 2.77 8.23
N VAL A 36 0.47 3.94 8.50
CA VAL A 36 0.70 5.17 7.72
C VAL A 36 2.14 5.69 7.80
N THR A 37 2.88 5.36 8.86
CA THR A 37 4.27 5.81 9.06
C THR A 37 5.27 4.99 8.24
N ASP A 38 4.84 3.80 7.78
CA ASP A 38 5.59 2.97 6.85
C ASP A 38 5.42 3.41 5.37
N LEU A 39 4.54 4.38 5.09
CA LEU A 39 4.34 4.86 3.73
C LEU A 39 5.62 5.54 3.22
N PRO A 40 6.12 5.13 2.04
CA PRO A 40 7.33 5.71 1.49
C PRO A 40 6.99 7.00 0.72
N ASP A 41 7.77 8.06 0.89
CA ASP A 41 7.53 9.36 0.23
C ASP A 41 7.39 9.26 -1.31
N GLU A 42 8.04 8.28 -1.93
CA GLU A 42 7.94 8.05 -3.37
C GLU A 42 6.56 7.58 -3.86
N ILE A 43 5.70 7.07 -2.96
CA ILE A 43 4.35 6.61 -3.34
C ILE A 43 3.50 7.76 -3.91
N PHE A 44 3.71 8.98 -3.41
CA PHE A 44 2.95 10.17 -3.78
C PHE A 44 3.31 10.70 -5.18
N LYS A 45 4.34 10.14 -5.82
CA LYS A 45 4.71 10.46 -7.21
C LYS A 45 3.83 9.74 -8.24
N TYR A 46 3.13 8.69 -7.83
CA TYR A 46 2.30 7.88 -8.72
C TYR A 46 0.87 8.39 -8.74
N LYS A 47 0.25 8.45 -9.93
CA LYS A 47 -1.12 8.93 -10.11
C LYS A 47 -2.15 7.87 -9.76
N THR A 48 -1.84 6.60 -9.92
CA THR A 48 -2.75 5.50 -9.61
C THR A 48 -2.07 4.44 -8.75
N VAL A 49 -2.37 4.45 -7.46
CA VAL A 49 -1.87 3.49 -6.48
C VAL A 49 -2.94 2.45 -6.17
N GLY A 50 -2.61 1.16 -6.29
CA GLY A 50 -3.44 0.07 -5.83
C GLY A 50 -3.19 -0.24 -4.36
N ILE A 51 -4.25 -0.44 -3.58
CA ILE A 51 -4.15 -0.89 -2.19
C ILE A 51 -4.68 -2.33 -2.12
N THR A 52 -3.94 -3.20 -1.45
CA THR A 52 -4.40 -4.56 -1.13
C THR A 52 -3.92 -4.94 0.28
N ALA A 53 -4.46 -6.00 0.86
CA ALA A 53 -4.13 -6.38 2.21
C ALA A 53 -4.20 -7.90 2.41
N GLY A 54 -3.49 -8.38 3.43
CA GLY A 54 -3.62 -9.77 3.85
C GLY A 54 -4.99 -10.07 4.46
N ALA A 55 -5.45 -11.32 4.36
CA ALA A 55 -6.77 -11.72 4.88
C ALA A 55 -6.95 -11.52 6.40
N SER A 56 -5.85 -11.41 7.15
CA SER A 56 -5.85 -11.13 8.59
C SER A 56 -5.69 -9.65 8.93
N THR A 57 -5.61 -8.76 7.94
CA THR A 57 -5.46 -7.32 8.14
C THR A 57 -6.84 -6.71 8.35
N PRO A 58 -7.13 -6.09 9.51
CA PRO A 58 -8.38 -5.37 9.74
C PRO A 58 -8.58 -4.20 8.77
N ASP A 59 -9.83 -3.96 8.38
CA ASP A 59 -10.21 -2.88 7.44
C ASP A 59 -9.71 -1.50 7.87
N TRP A 60 -9.76 -1.19 9.18
CA TRP A 60 -9.32 0.11 9.70
C TRP A 60 -7.84 0.42 9.42
N MET A 61 -6.99 -0.59 9.22
CA MET A 61 -5.60 -0.38 8.82
C MET A 61 -5.53 0.08 7.36
N ILE A 62 -6.35 -0.52 6.51
CA ILE A 62 -6.47 -0.19 5.09
C ILE A 62 -7.04 1.23 4.96
N ASP A 63 -8.13 1.53 5.68
CA ASP A 63 -8.79 2.84 5.65
C ASP A 63 -7.85 3.98 6.04
N ARG A 64 -6.97 3.76 7.03
CA ARG A 64 -5.98 4.76 7.45
C ARG A 64 -4.95 5.04 6.36
N VAL A 65 -4.45 3.99 5.72
CA VAL A 65 -3.50 4.11 4.60
C VAL A 65 -4.15 4.81 3.41
N GLU A 66 -5.38 4.43 3.06
CA GLU A 66 -6.15 5.08 2.00
C GLU A 66 -6.38 6.57 2.31
N ALA A 67 -6.78 6.90 3.53
CA ALA A 67 -7.03 8.28 3.93
C ALA A 67 -5.77 9.16 3.83
N GLU A 68 -4.60 8.66 4.24
CA GLU A 68 -3.36 9.44 4.13
C GLU A 68 -2.94 9.65 2.68
N LEU A 69 -3.09 8.62 1.82
CA LEU A 69 -2.83 8.74 0.38
C LEU A 69 -3.76 9.78 -0.28
N MET A 70 -5.04 9.81 0.10
CA MET A 70 -6.02 10.74 -0.43
C MET A 70 -5.82 12.18 0.05
N LYS A 71 -5.38 12.36 1.29
CA LYS A 71 -5.09 13.69 1.86
C LYS A 71 -3.96 14.38 1.11
N GLU A 72 -2.88 13.68 0.79
CA GLU A 72 -1.76 14.25 0.03
C GLU A 72 -2.17 14.60 -1.42
N ALA A 73 -3.01 13.76 -2.03
CA ALA A 73 -3.56 14.03 -3.36
C ALA A 73 -4.40 15.32 -3.41
N GLN A 74 -5.06 15.69 -2.30
CA GLN A 74 -5.82 16.94 -2.19
C GLN A 74 -4.94 18.18 -1.98
N LEU A 75 -3.71 18.02 -1.47
CA LEU A 75 -2.76 19.13 -1.28
C LEU A 75 -2.02 19.49 -2.59
N LEU A 76 -1.96 18.55 -3.53
CA LEU A 76 -1.31 18.71 -4.84
C LEU A 76 -2.28 19.15 -5.96
N GLY A 77 -3.58 19.27 -5.67
CA GLY A 77 -4.62 19.77 -6.58
C GLY A 77 -5.00 21.22 -6.31
#